data_AF-A0A0F9AWU8-F1
#
_entry.id   AF-A0A0F9AWU8-F1
#
_cell.length_a   1.000
_cell.length_b   1.000
_cell.length_c   1.000
_cell.angle_alpha   90.00
_cell.angle_beta   90.00
_cell.angle_gamma   90.00
#
_symmetry.space_group_name_H-M   'P 1'
#
loop_
_entity.id
_entity.type
_entity.pdbx_description
1 polymer ?
#
loop_
_entity_poly.entity_id
_entity_poly.type
_entity_poly.pdbx_seq_one_letter_code
_entity_poly.pdbx_strand_id
1 'polypeptide(L)'
;LVQAFSVYVDTIFVCTATALMILITQQYNVVGELPAGQFIVQNVDAATEVGSAAFTQMALFSVFGGFGEAFVGIALFFFAFTTILAYYYIAETNVAYLNRYFKGSIPLVIVKLVIMFMVSYGMVNSSGYIWSIGDIGVGLMAWINILGILAIFFVARPALLCLRDYEDQKKNGGPITFDPVKLGIKNATFWEKRLAKQAKDTESKD
;
A
#
# COMPACT_ATOMS: atom_id res chain seq x y z
N LEU A 1 -9.84 0.87 -11.20
CA LEU A 1 -10.22 -0.56 -11.07
C LEU A 1 -9.06 -1.44 -10.60
N VAL A 2 -7.90 -1.38 -11.26
CA VAL A 2 -6.71 -2.19 -10.88
C VAL A 2 -6.25 -1.97 -9.43
N GLN A 3 -6.28 -0.73 -8.92
CA GLN A 3 -5.83 -0.45 -7.54
C GLN A 3 -6.78 -0.93 -6.43
N ALA A 4 -8.10 -0.99 -6.68
CA ALA A 4 -9.02 -1.57 -5.70
C ALA A 4 -8.94 -3.11 -5.69
N PHE A 5 -8.66 -3.70 -6.86
CA PHE A 5 -8.46 -5.13 -7.00
C PHE A 5 -7.21 -5.64 -6.26
N SER A 6 -6.10 -4.87 -6.28
CA SER A 6 -4.90 -5.28 -5.54
C SER A 6 -5.15 -5.37 -4.03
N VAL A 7 -5.94 -4.46 -3.45
CA VAL A 7 -6.30 -4.52 -2.02
C VAL A 7 -7.10 -5.78 -1.70
N TYR A 8 -8.04 -6.16 -2.58
CA TYR A 8 -8.82 -7.39 -2.42
C TYR A 8 -7.93 -8.62 -2.40
N VAL A 9 -7.00 -8.73 -3.35
CA VAL A 9 -6.06 -9.87 -3.42
C VAL A 9 -5.17 -9.91 -2.18
N ASP A 10 -4.60 -8.77 -1.77
CA ASP A 10 -3.70 -8.71 -0.63
C ASP A 10 -4.39 -9.09 0.70
N THR A 11 -5.50 -8.44 1.03
CA THR A 11 -6.17 -8.63 2.31
C THR A 11 -7.03 -9.90 2.39
N ILE A 12 -7.91 -10.11 1.41
CA ILE A 12 -8.89 -11.20 1.45
C ILE A 12 -8.26 -12.52 1.02
N PHE A 13 -7.36 -12.52 0.05
CA PHE A 13 -6.76 -13.76 -0.42
C PHE A 13 -5.47 -14.07 0.35
N VAL A 14 -4.47 -13.19 0.31
CA VAL A 14 -3.13 -13.47 0.83
C VAL A 14 -3.07 -13.45 2.36
N CYS A 15 -3.53 -12.36 3.01
CA CYS A 15 -3.49 -12.25 4.47
C CYS A 15 -4.40 -13.28 5.15
N THR A 16 -5.59 -13.52 4.59
CA THR A 16 -6.51 -14.53 5.14
C THR A 16 -5.94 -15.94 5.01
N ALA A 17 -5.35 -16.31 3.87
CA ALA A 17 -4.72 -17.62 3.71
C ALA A 17 -3.57 -17.82 4.73
N THR A 18 -2.74 -16.78 4.93
CA THR A 18 -1.66 -16.81 5.93
C THR A 18 -2.20 -16.99 7.34
N ALA A 19 -3.24 -16.24 7.71
CA ALA A 19 -3.86 -16.33 9.03
C ALA A 19 -4.49 -17.72 9.27
N LEU A 20 -5.25 -18.24 8.31
CA LEU A 20 -5.85 -19.57 8.42
C LEU A 20 -4.80 -20.68 8.54
N MET A 21 -3.70 -20.58 7.79
CA MET A 21 -2.59 -21.51 7.89
C MET A 21 -1.98 -21.52 9.31
N ILE A 22 -1.71 -20.34 9.88
CA ILE A 22 -1.19 -20.21 11.25
C ILE A 22 -2.17 -20.83 12.27
N LEU A 23 -3.47 -20.58 12.11
CA LEU A 23 -4.50 -21.10 13.02
C LEU A 23 -4.64 -22.63 12.92
N ILE A 24 -4.69 -23.19 11.70
CA ILE A 24 -4.84 -24.64 11.48
C ILE A 24 -3.63 -25.41 12.02
N THR A 25 -2.42 -24.87 11.84
CA THR A 25 -1.17 -25.48 12.31
C THR A 25 -0.93 -25.26 13.82
N GLN A 26 -1.79 -24.48 14.48
CA GLN A 26 -1.66 -24.09 15.88
C GLN A 26 -0.32 -23.41 16.20
N GLN A 27 0.34 -22.75 15.24
CA GLN A 27 1.64 -22.11 15.44
C GLN A 27 1.48 -20.64 15.85
N TYR A 28 0.81 -20.39 16.98
CA TYR A 28 0.56 -19.04 17.49
C TYR A 28 0.48 -19.00 19.01
N ASN A 29 0.78 -17.84 19.58
CA ASN A 29 0.54 -17.52 20.99
C ASN A 29 -0.48 -16.36 21.08
N VAL A 30 -1.35 -16.40 22.09
CA VAL A 30 -2.35 -15.36 22.36
C VAL A 30 -2.02 -14.70 23.69
N VAL A 31 -1.80 -13.39 23.65
CA VAL A 31 -1.60 -12.55 24.83
C VAL A 31 -2.88 -11.77 25.09
N GLY A 32 -3.27 -11.65 26.36
CA GLY A 32 -4.39 -10.83 26.80
C GLY A 32 -3.95 -9.77 27.80
N GLU A 33 -4.91 -9.18 28.52
CA GLU A 33 -4.65 -8.24 29.61
C GLU A 33 -4.09 -8.90 30.89
N LEU A 34 -3.60 -10.14 30.80
CA LEU A 34 -3.00 -10.84 31.92
C LEU A 34 -1.64 -10.22 32.29
N PRO A 35 -1.14 -10.44 33.52
CA PRO A 35 0.18 -9.99 33.93
C PRO A 35 1.27 -10.44 32.93
N ALA A 36 2.28 -9.59 32.75
CA ALA A 36 3.36 -9.83 31.79
C ALA A 36 3.95 -11.24 31.92
N GLY A 37 3.96 -12.00 30.81
CA GLY A 37 4.43 -13.38 30.75
C GLY A 37 3.33 -14.45 30.84
N GLN A 38 2.06 -14.07 31.01
CA GLN A 38 0.93 -15.00 30.93
C GLN A 38 0.25 -14.94 29.56
N PHE A 39 0.08 -16.12 28.95
CA PHE A 39 -0.60 -16.30 27.67
C PHE A 39 -2.00 -16.88 27.91
N ILE A 40 -2.99 -16.41 27.15
CA ILE A 40 -4.32 -17.05 27.10
C ILE A 40 -4.19 -18.42 26.44
N VAL A 41 -3.38 -18.50 25.37
CA VAL A 41 -3.04 -19.73 24.66
C VAL A 41 -1.56 -19.68 24.33
N GLN A 42 -0.82 -20.72 24.70
CA GLN A 42 0.59 -20.88 24.34
C GLN A 42 0.77 -22.20 23.60
N ASN A 43 0.97 -22.13 22.28
CA ASN A 43 1.25 -23.31 21.45
C ASN A 43 2.72 -23.38 21.02
N VAL A 44 3.42 -22.24 21.00
CA VAL A 44 4.83 -22.13 20.62
C VAL A 44 5.65 -21.50 21.75
N ASP A 45 6.97 -21.49 21.61
CA ASP A 45 7.89 -20.98 22.63
C ASP A 45 7.50 -19.56 23.08
N ALA A 46 7.49 -19.32 24.40
CA ALA A 46 7.12 -18.05 25.00
C ALA A 46 8.04 -16.89 24.58
N ALA A 47 9.26 -17.18 24.14
CA ALA A 47 10.20 -16.21 23.59
C ALA A 47 9.84 -15.77 22.16
N THR A 48 8.92 -16.47 21.48
CA THR A 48 8.50 -16.12 20.13
C THR A 48 7.68 -14.84 20.16
N GLU A 49 8.15 -13.81 19.46
CA GLU A 49 7.48 -12.52 19.39
C GLU A 49 6.10 -12.65 18.73
N VAL A 50 5.07 -12.16 19.43
CA VAL A 50 3.68 -12.18 18.97
C VAL A 50 3.50 -11.18 17.82
N GLY A 51 2.86 -11.63 16.73
CA GLY A 51 2.64 -10.82 15.54
C GLY A 51 3.86 -10.74 14.61
N SER A 52 4.91 -11.52 14.88
CA SER A 52 6.08 -11.60 14.01
C SER A 52 5.89 -12.59 12.85
N ALA A 53 6.76 -12.49 11.84
CA ALA A 53 6.83 -13.44 10.74
C ALA A 53 7.19 -14.88 11.19
N ALA A 54 7.67 -15.06 12.43
CA ALA A 54 8.06 -16.36 12.98
C ALA A 54 6.89 -17.35 12.99
N PHE A 55 5.68 -16.92 13.33
CA PHE A 55 4.49 -17.79 13.30
C PHE A 55 4.21 -18.37 11.91
N THR A 56 4.43 -17.57 10.86
CA THR A 56 4.27 -18.01 9.47
C THR A 56 5.36 -19.03 9.09
N GLN A 57 6.60 -18.77 9.50
CA GLN A 57 7.72 -19.69 9.26
C GLN A 57 7.50 -21.04 9.95
N MET A 58 7.11 -21.02 11.23
CA MET A 58 6.80 -22.23 12.00
C MET A 58 5.62 -23.01 11.43
N ALA A 59 4.55 -22.30 11.00
CA ALA A 59 3.39 -22.92 10.35
C ALA A 59 3.81 -23.67 9.07
N LEU A 60 4.59 -23.05 8.20
CA LEU A 60 5.05 -23.70 6.97
C LEU A 60 6.06 -24.81 7.22
N PHE A 61 6.91 -24.67 8.23
CA PHE A 61 7.79 -25.74 8.67
C PHE A 61 6.99 -26.97 9.15
N SER A 62 5.90 -26.76 9.88
CA SER A 62 5.08 -27.88 10.39
C SER A 62 4.41 -28.71 9.28
N VAL A 63 4.14 -28.10 8.12
CA VAL A 63 3.45 -28.74 6.97
C VAL A 63 4.45 -29.27 5.93
N PHE A 64 5.50 -28.51 5.61
CA PHE A 64 6.43 -28.79 4.52
C PHE A 64 7.86 -29.13 4.98
N GLY A 65 8.12 -29.18 6.29
CA GLY A 65 9.44 -29.41 6.86
C GLY A 65 10.44 -28.30 6.51
N GLY A 66 11.73 -28.64 6.42
CA GLY A 66 12.80 -27.67 6.15
C GLY A 66 12.69 -26.91 4.81
N PHE A 67 11.92 -27.42 3.85
CA PHE A 67 11.63 -26.69 2.61
C PHE A 67 10.75 -25.45 2.87
N GLY A 68 9.82 -25.55 3.82
CA GLY A 68 8.90 -24.45 4.16
C GLY A 68 9.63 -23.22 4.70
N GLU A 69 10.63 -23.41 5.55
CA GLU A 69 11.41 -22.31 6.15
C GLU A 69 12.19 -21.51 5.10
N ALA A 70 12.92 -22.21 4.22
CA ALA A 70 13.67 -21.59 3.14
C ALA A 70 12.76 -20.85 2.16
N PHE A 71 11.60 -21.44 1.83
CA PHE A 71 10.60 -20.81 0.97
C PHE A 71 10.08 -19.49 1.56
N VAL A 72 9.72 -19.47 2.84
CA VAL A 72 9.22 -18.25 3.50
C VAL A 72 10.30 -17.17 3.54
N GLY A 73 11.54 -17.53 3.84
CA GLY A 73 12.64 -16.56 3.84
C GLY A 73 12.80 -15.86 2.49
N ILE A 74 12.78 -16.62 1.39
CA ILE A 74 12.88 -16.08 0.03
C ILE A 74 11.64 -15.24 -0.32
N ALA A 75 10.44 -15.70 0.03
CA ALA A 75 9.20 -14.98 -0.22
C ALA A 75 9.16 -13.64 0.53
N LEU A 76 9.50 -13.63 1.82
CA LEU A 76 9.57 -12.42 2.65
C LEU A 76 10.61 -11.43 2.11
N PHE A 77 11.74 -11.91 1.59
CA PHE A 77 12.74 -11.05 0.97
C PHE A 77 12.16 -10.29 -0.23
N PHE A 78 11.51 -10.97 -1.17
CA PHE A 78 10.89 -10.31 -2.32
C PHE A 78 9.72 -9.41 -1.92
N PHE A 79 8.92 -9.83 -0.94
CA PHE A 79 7.80 -9.04 -0.45
C PHE A 79 8.28 -7.74 0.20
N ALA A 80 9.27 -7.80 1.10
CA ALA A 80 9.84 -6.62 1.73
C ALA A 80 10.56 -5.72 0.72
N PHE A 81 11.32 -6.31 -0.21
CA PHE A 81 12.05 -5.57 -1.24
C PHE A 81 11.11 -4.77 -2.15
N THR A 82 10.07 -5.41 -2.68
CA THR A 82 9.08 -4.74 -3.53
C THR A 82 8.31 -3.65 -2.78
N THR A 83 8.01 -3.90 -1.51
CA THR A 83 7.37 -2.91 -0.63
C THR A 83 8.25 -1.68 -0.44
N ILE A 84 9.53 -1.85 -0.08
CA ILE A 84 10.48 -0.73 0.10
C ILE A 84 10.61 0.10 -1.19
N LEU A 85 10.68 -0.55 -2.36
CA LEU A 85 10.73 0.15 -3.65
C LEU A 85 9.47 0.97 -3.92
N ALA A 86 8.29 0.41 -3.64
CA ALA A 86 7.03 1.12 -3.80
C ALA A 86 6.95 2.36 -2.89
N TYR A 87 7.33 2.21 -1.61
CA TYR A 87 7.39 3.33 -0.66
C TYR A 87 8.41 4.39 -1.08
N TYR A 88 9.57 3.99 -1.59
CA TYR A 88 10.56 4.92 -2.14
C TYR A 88 9.99 5.73 -3.31
N TYR A 89 9.30 5.08 -4.25
CA TYR A 89 8.67 5.76 -5.39
C TYR A 89 7.58 6.76 -4.94
N ILE A 90 6.77 6.39 -3.95
CA ILE A 90 5.75 7.28 -3.37
C ILE A 90 6.44 8.48 -2.70
N ALA A 91 7.50 8.26 -1.93
CA ALA A 91 8.26 9.32 -1.28
C ALA A 91 8.91 10.28 -2.30
N GLU A 92 9.55 9.75 -3.34
CA GLU A 92 10.15 10.54 -4.43
C GLU A 92 9.09 11.42 -5.11
N THR A 93 7.94 10.86 -5.43
CA THR A 93 6.83 11.60 -6.06
C THR A 93 6.31 12.71 -5.15
N ASN A 94 6.13 12.43 -3.85
CA ASN A 94 5.66 13.41 -2.88
C ASN A 94 6.67 14.55 -2.67
N VAL A 95 7.96 14.23 -2.58
CA VAL A 95 9.03 15.23 -2.42
C VAL A 95 9.17 16.07 -3.69
N ALA A 96 9.08 15.47 -4.88
CA ALA A 96 9.10 16.20 -6.14
C ALA A 96 7.92 17.19 -6.24
N TYR A 97 6.72 16.77 -5.81
CA TYR A 97 5.55 17.65 -5.73
C TYR A 97 5.79 18.82 -4.74
N LEU A 98 6.30 18.52 -3.55
CA LEU A 98 6.57 19.52 -2.51
C LEU A 98 7.63 20.54 -2.95
N ASN A 99 8.73 20.08 -3.55
CA ASN A 99 9.77 20.95 -4.10
C ASN A 99 9.22 21.90 -5.15
N ARG A 100 8.34 21.41 -6.04
CA ARG A 100 7.70 22.25 -7.05
C ARG A 100 6.77 23.30 -6.43
N TYR A 101 6.00 22.93 -5.41
CA TYR A 101 5.03 23.82 -4.78
C TYR A 101 5.70 24.89 -3.91
N PHE A 102 6.63 24.49 -3.05
CA PHE A 102 7.36 25.39 -2.14
C PHE A 102 8.60 26.04 -2.75
N LYS A 103 8.89 25.79 -4.04
CA LYS A 103 10.15 26.15 -4.71
C LYS A 103 11.38 25.68 -3.93
N GLY A 104 11.25 24.55 -3.24
CA GLY A 104 12.32 23.90 -2.50
C GLY A 104 13.28 23.14 -3.43
N SER A 105 14.50 22.92 -2.95
CA SER A 105 15.55 22.20 -3.67
C SER A 105 15.99 20.92 -2.94
N ILE A 106 15.07 20.23 -2.24
CA ILE A 106 15.41 18.99 -1.53
C ILE A 106 15.93 17.97 -2.55
N PRO A 107 17.21 17.58 -2.52
CA PRO A 107 17.74 16.63 -3.47
C PRO A 107 17.14 15.25 -3.20
N LEU A 108 16.65 14.58 -4.25
CA LEU A 108 16.11 13.21 -4.14
C LEU A 108 17.16 12.20 -3.62
N VAL A 109 18.45 12.53 -3.77
CA VAL A 109 19.56 11.76 -3.19
C VAL A 109 19.46 11.71 -1.65
N ILE A 110 19.04 12.79 -0.99
CA ILE A 110 18.86 12.78 0.47
C ILE A 110 17.75 11.79 0.86
N VAL A 111 16.63 11.78 0.12
CA VAL A 111 15.52 10.85 0.37
C VAL A 111 15.97 9.39 0.23
N LYS A 112 16.77 9.09 -0.80
CA LYS A 112 17.39 7.76 -0.99
C LYS A 112 18.25 7.37 0.20
N LEU A 113 19.17 8.26 0.62
CA LEU A 113 20.08 8.01 1.73
C LEU A 113 19.34 7.79 3.04
N VAL A 114 18.30 8.58 3.31
CA VAL A 114 17.45 8.43 4.51
C VAL A 114 16.76 7.06 4.51
N ILE A 115 16.15 6.65 3.40
CA ILE A 115 15.48 5.35 3.32
C ILE A 115 16.47 4.20 3.48
N MET A 116 17.64 4.25 2.83
CA MET A 116 18.68 3.23 3.01
C MET A 116 19.17 3.16 4.46
N PHE A 117 19.31 4.31 5.13
CA PHE A 117 19.65 4.37 6.55
C PHE A 117 18.55 3.76 7.41
N MET A 118 17.27 4.09 7.18
CA MET A 118 16.15 3.55 7.95
C MET A 118 16.00 2.04 7.78
N VAL A 119 16.20 1.51 6.56
CA VAL A 119 16.20 0.05 6.31
C VAL A 119 17.34 -0.62 7.07
N SER A 120 18.54 -0.04 7.05
CA SER A 120 19.69 -0.57 7.78
C SER A 120 19.48 -0.52 9.30
N TYR A 121 18.91 0.59 9.80
CA TYR A 121 18.58 0.77 11.21
C TYR A 121 17.47 -0.18 11.69
N GLY A 122 16.49 -0.48 10.82
CA GLY A 122 15.44 -1.45 11.09
C GLY A 122 15.94 -2.88 11.28
N MET A 123 17.11 -3.21 10.73
CA MET A 123 17.72 -4.54 10.88
C MET A 123 18.36 -4.76 12.26
N VAL A 124 18.71 -3.69 12.99
CA VAL A 124 19.51 -3.75 14.23
C VAL A 124 18.65 -3.59 15.51
N ASN A 125 17.43 -3.06 15.40
CA ASN A 125 16.61 -2.76 16.57
C ASN A 125 15.55 -3.83 16.86
N SER A 126 15.23 -3.97 18.15
CA SER A 126 14.11 -4.78 18.62
C SER A 126 12.80 -4.15 18.12
N SER A 127 12.27 -4.76 17.06
CA SER A 127 10.91 -4.71 16.50
C SER A 127 9.91 -3.71 17.11
N GLY A 128 9.52 -3.85 18.38
CA GLY A 128 8.33 -3.21 18.96
C GLY A 128 8.17 -1.70 18.75
N TYR A 129 9.19 -0.88 19.03
CA TYR A 129 9.09 0.58 18.92
C TYR A 129 8.98 1.08 17.47
N ILE A 130 9.63 0.39 16.53
CA ILE A 130 9.60 0.76 15.10
C ILE A 130 8.19 0.57 14.55
N TRP A 131 7.50 -0.50 14.97
CA TRP A 131 6.10 -0.71 14.64
C TRP A 131 5.22 0.41 15.17
N SER A 132 5.41 0.85 16.42
CA SER A 132 4.64 1.97 16.98
C SER A 132 4.84 3.28 16.20
N ILE A 133 6.06 3.59 15.76
CA ILE A 133 6.30 4.75 14.88
C ILE A 133 5.62 4.57 13.52
N GLY A 134 5.71 3.37 12.96
CA GLY A 134 5.04 3.02 11.70
C GLY A 134 3.54 3.24 11.77
N ASP A 135 2.90 2.76 12.83
CA ASP A 135 1.46 2.88 13.04
C ASP A 135 1.01 4.33 13.17
N ILE A 136 1.78 5.16 13.89
CA ILE A 136 1.51 6.61 13.99
C ILE A 136 1.62 7.27 12.60
N GLY A 137 2.66 6.93 11.82
CA GLY A 137 2.87 7.47 10.48
C GLY A 137 1.75 7.11 9.50
N VAL A 138 1.38 5.83 9.44
CA VAL A 138 0.29 5.34 8.59
C VAL A 138 -1.06 5.90 9.05
N GLY A 139 -1.30 5.98 10.37
CA GLY A 139 -2.51 6.58 10.93
C GLY A 139 -2.68 8.05 10.55
N LEU A 140 -1.61 8.85 10.68
CA LEU A 140 -1.63 10.26 10.27
C LEU A 140 -1.90 10.41 8.77
N MET A 141 -1.22 9.59 7.94
CA MET A 141 -1.44 9.56 6.49
C MET A 141 -2.89 9.22 6.15
N ALA A 142 -3.48 8.24 6.83
CA ALA A 142 -4.86 7.84 6.60
C ALA A 142 -5.84 8.98 6.94
N TRP A 143 -5.70 9.60 8.11
CA TRP A 143 -6.60 10.68 8.54
C TRP A 143 -6.55 11.89 7.61
N ILE A 144 -5.36 12.33 7.20
CA ILE A 144 -5.22 13.46 6.27
C ILE A 144 -5.92 13.15 4.93
N ASN A 145 -5.72 11.94 4.40
CA ASN A 145 -6.34 11.53 3.14
C ASN A 145 -7.86 11.38 3.25
N ILE A 146 -8.38 10.80 4.34
CA ILE A 146 -9.82 10.64 4.58
C ILE A 146 -10.50 12.02 4.65
N LEU A 147 -9.94 12.95 5.43
CA LEU A 147 -10.48 14.30 5.54
C LEU A 147 -10.44 15.04 4.18
N GLY A 148 -9.37 14.86 3.40
CA GLY A 148 -9.26 15.39 2.05
C GLY A 148 -10.33 14.84 1.10
N ILE A 149 -10.55 13.52 1.11
CA ILE A 149 -11.60 12.86 0.33
C ILE A 149 -12.98 13.37 0.73
N LEU A 150 -13.27 13.49 2.02
CA LEU A 150 -14.54 14.01 2.52
C LEU A 150 -14.76 15.45 2.07
N ALA A 151 -13.77 16.33 2.22
CA ALA A 151 -13.86 17.71 1.77
C ALA A 151 -14.15 17.80 0.26
N ILE A 152 -13.41 17.06 -0.57
CA ILE A 152 -13.62 17.01 -2.02
C ILE A 152 -15.00 16.44 -2.37
N PHE A 153 -15.45 15.43 -1.62
CA PHE A 153 -16.75 14.81 -1.78
C PHE A 153 -17.89 15.80 -1.51
N PHE A 154 -17.79 16.66 -0.49
CA PHE A 154 -18.82 17.65 -0.20
C PHE A 154 -18.81 18.83 -1.18
N VAL A 155 -17.66 19.20 -1.74
CA VAL A 155 -17.53 20.38 -2.62
C VAL A 155 -17.98 20.11 -4.05
N ALA A 156 -17.51 19.03 -4.69
CA ALA A 156 -17.70 18.86 -6.14
C ALA A 156 -18.04 17.42 -6.58
N ARG A 157 -18.00 16.44 -5.67
CA ARG A 157 -18.20 15.00 -5.98
C ARG A 157 -17.52 14.54 -7.29
N PRO A 158 -16.28 14.95 -7.60
CA PRO A 158 -15.67 14.71 -8.91
C PRO A 158 -15.54 13.21 -9.20
N ALA A 159 -15.26 12.39 -8.18
CA ALA A 159 -15.16 10.94 -8.31
C ALA A 159 -16.48 10.29 -8.78
N LEU A 160 -17.62 10.76 -8.26
CA LEU A 160 -18.95 10.28 -8.68
C LEU A 160 -19.29 10.72 -10.10
N LEU A 161 -18.93 11.97 -10.47
CA LEU A 161 -19.12 12.47 -11.84
C LEU A 161 -18.32 11.63 -12.84
N CYS A 162 -17.05 11.37 -12.53
CA CYS A 162 -16.19 10.51 -13.35
C CYS A 162 -16.74 9.07 -13.44
N LEU A 163 -17.25 8.53 -12.34
CA LEU A 163 -17.82 7.19 -12.31
C LEU A 163 -19.07 7.09 -13.19
N ARG A 164 -19.97 8.07 -13.11
CA ARG A 164 -21.19 8.11 -13.94
C ARG A 164 -20.86 8.20 -15.43
N ASP A 165 -19.94 9.09 -15.80
CA ASP A 165 -19.51 9.22 -17.20
C ASP A 165 -18.84 7.93 -17.71
N TYR A 166 -18.04 7.26 -16.88
CA TYR A 166 -17.50 5.94 -17.20
C TYR A 166 -18.59 4.87 -17.40
N GLU A 167 -19.59 4.82 -16.52
CA GLU A 167 -20.70 3.86 -16.63
C GLU A 167 -21.56 4.13 -17.87
N ASP A 168 -21.84 5.39 -18.20
CA ASP A 168 -22.62 5.77 -19.38
C ASP A 168 -21.85 5.41 -20.66
N GLN A 169 -20.54 5.68 -20.73
CA GLN A 169 -19.71 5.27 -21.86
C GLN A 169 -19.65 3.74 -22.01
N LYS A 170 -19.57 3.00 -20.89
CA LYS A 170 -19.59 1.54 -20.90
C LYS A 170 -20.92 0.98 -21.39
N LYS A 171 -22.05 1.57 -20.98
CA LYS A 171 -23.39 1.17 -21.45
C LYS A 171 -23.59 1.44 -22.94
N ASN A 172 -23.03 2.54 -23.44
CA ASN A 172 -23.12 2.92 -24.84
C ASN A 172 -22.21 2.10 -25.77
N GLY A 173 -21.36 1.21 -25.23
CA GLY A 173 -20.52 0.29 -26.01
C GLY A 173 -19.41 0.95 -26.82
N GLY A 174 -19.14 2.24 -26.58
CA GLY A 174 -18.11 3.02 -27.28
C GLY A 174 -16.73 2.98 -26.62
N PRO A 175 -15.72 3.61 -27.25
CA PRO A 175 -14.39 3.74 -26.65
C PRO A 175 -14.45 4.60 -25.39
N ILE A 176 -13.90 4.09 -24.29
CA ILE A 176 -13.89 4.79 -23.01
C ILE A 176 -12.79 5.85 -23.02
N THR A 177 -13.18 7.12 -22.91
CA THR A 177 -12.28 8.28 -22.88
C THR A 177 -12.59 9.17 -21.69
N PHE A 178 -11.57 9.83 -21.14
CA PHE A 178 -11.74 10.74 -20.01
C PHE A 178 -11.62 12.17 -20.49
N ASP A 179 -12.73 12.93 -20.43
CA ASP A 179 -12.77 14.36 -20.76
C ASP A 179 -12.95 15.21 -19.49
N PRO A 180 -11.88 15.86 -18.99
CA PRO A 180 -11.95 16.68 -17.79
C PRO A 180 -12.75 17.98 -18.00
N VAL A 181 -12.80 18.51 -19.23
CA VAL A 181 -13.50 19.77 -19.54
C VAL A 181 -15.01 19.54 -19.53
N LYS A 182 -15.47 18.46 -20.17
CA LYS A 182 -16.89 18.02 -20.12
C LYS A 182 -17.37 17.78 -18.69
N LEU A 183 -16.49 17.27 -17.82
CA LEU A 183 -16.79 16.97 -16.41
C LEU A 183 -16.60 18.16 -15.46
N GLY A 184 -16.22 19.33 -15.96
CA GLY A 184 -16.00 20.55 -15.16
C GLY A 184 -14.79 20.47 -14.20
N ILE A 185 -13.86 19.54 -14.45
CA ILE A 185 -12.67 19.32 -13.63
C ILE A 185 -11.59 20.31 -14.05
N LYS A 186 -11.34 21.32 -13.22
CA LYS A 186 -10.31 22.34 -13.45
C LYS A 186 -8.91 21.82 -13.12
N ASN A 187 -7.89 22.38 -13.77
CA ASN A 187 -6.45 22.09 -13.57
C ASN A 187 -5.99 20.68 -14.01
N ALA A 188 -6.76 19.99 -14.87
CA ALA A 188 -6.39 18.69 -15.41
C ALA A 188 -5.47 18.80 -16.66
N THR A 189 -4.44 19.65 -16.57
CA THR A 189 -3.61 20.09 -17.72
C THR A 189 -2.98 18.96 -18.54
N PHE A 190 -2.67 17.82 -17.92
CA PHE A 190 -2.15 16.65 -18.64
C PHE A 190 -3.22 16.03 -19.56
N TRP A 191 -4.44 15.86 -19.04
CA TRP A 191 -5.55 15.23 -19.75
C TRP A 191 -6.09 16.14 -20.85
N GLU A 192 -6.17 17.45 -20.60
CA GLU A 192 -6.50 18.46 -21.62
C GLU A 192 -5.53 18.42 -22.81
N LYS A 193 -4.21 18.39 -22.53
CA LYS A 193 -3.18 18.30 -23.58
C LYS A 193 -3.24 16.97 -24.35
N ARG A 194 -3.52 15.87 -23.65
CA ARG A 194 -3.66 14.55 -24.28
C ARG A 194 -4.84 14.52 -25.25
N LEU A 195 -5.99 15.04 -24.86
CA LEU A 195 -7.17 15.15 -25.73
C LEU A 195 -6.89 16.04 -26.93
N ALA A 196 -6.26 17.20 -26.72
CA ALA A 196 -5.89 18.11 -27.81
C ALA A 196 -4.94 17.43 -28.82
N LYS A 197 -4.02 16.57 -28.35
CA LYS A 197 -3.16 15.77 -29.23
C LYS A 197 -3.94 14.70 -29.99
N GLN A 198 -4.83 13.97 -29.31
CA GLN A 198 -5.66 12.93 -29.94
C GLN A 198 -6.61 13.51 -31.01
N ALA A 199 -7.14 14.71 -30.79
CA ALA A 199 -7.96 15.43 -31.78
C ALA A 199 -7.14 15.76 -33.04
N LYS A 200 -5.94 16.32 -32.88
CA LYS A 200 -5.01 16.61 -34.01
C LYS A 200 -4.58 15.35 -34.77
N ASP A 201 -4.34 14.25 -34.06
CA ASP A 201 -3.96 12.97 -34.67
C ASP A 201 -5.12 12.31 -35.43
N THR A 202 -6.37 12.71 -35.15
CA THR A 202 -7.57 12.25 -35.87
C THR A 202 -7.82 13.12 -37.09
N GLU A 203 -7.72 14.45 -36.96
CA GLU A 203 -7.85 15.41 -38.07
C GLU A 203 -6.76 15.28 -39.15
N SER A 204 -5.61 14.68 -38.83
CA SER A 204 -4.52 14.45 -39.81
C SER A 204 -4.61 13.11 -40.55
N LYS A 205 -5.57 12.26 -40.19
CA LYS A 205 -5.80 10.95 -40.82
C LYS A 205 -6.98 10.94 -41.79
N ASP A 206 -7.83 11.96 -41.74
CA ASP A 206 -8.90 12.25 -42.69
C ASP A 206 -8.41 13.22 -43.80
#